data_AF-A0A956IZ41-F1
#
_entry.id   AF-A0A956IZ41-F1
#
_cell.length_a   1.000
_cell.length_b   1.000
_cell.length_c   1.000
_cell.angle_alpha   90.00
_cell.angle_beta   90.00
_cell.angle_gamma   90.00
#
_symmetry.space_group_name_H-M   'P 1'
#
loop_
_entity.id
_entity.type
_entity.pdbx_description
1 polymer ?
#
loop_
_entity_poly.entity_id
_entity_poly.type
_entity_poly.pdbx_seq_one_letter_code
_entity_poly.pdbx_strand_id
1 'polypeptide(L)'
;MVVDPRIRALADVFDELHALVMAEPALRQFVPATSTLSSLARDVRCGVPVEVVVPNDRSIRIPTRELAERILAIVDRAPGPLGHEDEESIKAMAILHSNLARAVVFAIIADYPDLMRH
;
A
#
# COMPACT_ATOMS: atom_id res chain seq x y z
N MET A 1 9.71 17.50 13.48
CA MET A 1 10.00 16.08 13.21
C MET A 1 10.53 15.96 11.79
N VAL A 2 11.64 15.26 11.60
CA VAL A 2 12.08 14.85 10.25
C VAL A 2 11.35 13.54 9.97
N VAL A 3 10.47 13.53 8.96
CA VAL A 3 9.80 12.30 8.53
C VAL A 3 10.82 11.43 7.81
N ASP A 4 10.95 10.15 8.20
CA ASP A 4 11.89 9.21 7.59
C ASP A 4 11.68 9.16 6.05
N PRO A 5 12.75 9.25 5.24
CA PRO A 5 12.64 9.23 3.78
C PRO A 5 11.97 7.96 3.23
N ARG A 6 12.04 6.82 3.92
CA ARG A 6 11.35 5.58 3.53
C ARG A 6 9.86 5.65 3.81
N ILE A 7 9.45 6.26 4.92
CA ILE A 7 8.04 6.56 5.17
C ILE A 7 7.49 7.43 4.04
N ARG A 8 8.26 8.43 3.60
CA ARG A 8 7.89 9.25 2.44
C ARG A 8 7.80 8.43 1.15
N ALA A 9 8.77 7.57 0.87
CA ALA A 9 8.72 6.71 -0.33
C ALA A 9 7.54 5.73 -0.31
N LEU A 10 7.20 5.16 0.85
CA LEU A 10 6.02 4.31 1.00
C LEU A 10 4.72 5.10 0.83
N ALA A 11 4.68 6.35 1.30
CA ALA A 11 3.58 7.26 1.04
C ALA A 11 3.42 7.58 -0.47
N ASP A 12 4.53 7.71 -1.22
CA ASP A 12 4.50 7.91 -2.68
C ASP A 12 3.91 6.68 -3.40
N VAL A 13 4.25 5.47 -2.94
CA VAL A 13 3.66 4.21 -3.44
C VAL A 13 2.14 4.19 -3.24
N PHE A 14 1.63 4.71 -2.12
CA PHE A 14 0.19 4.74 -1.85
C PHE A 14 -0.55 5.71 -2.77
N ASP A 15 0.02 6.89 -3.00
CA ASP A 15 -0.55 7.88 -3.91
C ASP A 15 -0.57 7.37 -5.35
N GLU A 16 0.49 6.68 -5.78
CA GLU A 16 0.54 6.11 -7.13
C GLU A 16 -0.43 4.94 -7.31
N LEU A 17 -0.55 4.07 -6.30
CA LEU A 17 -1.55 3.01 -6.30
C LEU A 17 -2.97 3.58 -6.37
N HIS A 18 -3.25 4.64 -5.62
CA HIS A 18 -4.54 5.32 -5.68
C HIS A 18 -4.79 5.94 -7.06
N ALA A 19 -3.79 6.58 -7.66
CA ALA A 19 -3.90 7.13 -9.01
C ALA A 19 -4.22 6.04 -10.05
N LEU A 20 -3.57 4.88 -9.98
CA LEU A 20 -3.88 3.74 -10.84
C LEU A 20 -5.34 3.28 -10.68
N VAL A 21 -5.79 3.11 -9.43
CA VAL A 21 -7.17 2.67 -9.14
C VAL A 21 -8.22 3.67 -9.62
N MET A 22 -7.93 4.98 -9.53
CA MET A 22 -8.82 6.02 -10.04
C MET A 22 -8.85 6.09 -11.56
N ALA A 23 -7.73 5.75 -12.24
CA ALA A 23 -7.63 5.73 -13.68
C ALA A 23 -8.29 4.49 -14.32
N GLU A 24 -8.34 3.37 -13.59
CA GLU A 24 -8.82 2.08 -14.10
C GLU A 24 -10.22 1.72 -13.57
N PRO A 25 -11.30 1.81 -14.38
CA PRO A 25 -12.66 1.50 -13.92
C PRO A 25 -12.84 0.09 -13.37
N ALA A 26 -12.05 -0.85 -13.87
CA ALA A 26 -12.04 -2.25 -13.45
C ALA A 26 -11.58 -2.42 -11.99
N LEU A 27 -10.86 -1.44 -11.42
CA LEU A 27 -10.32 -1.48 -10.06
C LEU A 27 -11.19 -0.69 -9.05
N ARG A 28 -12.39 -0.23 -9.42
CA ARG A 28 -13.23 0.64 -8.56
C ARG A 28 -13.48 0.12 -7.13
N GLN A 29 -13.56 -1.19 -6.96
CA GLN A 29 -13.69 -1.83 -5.64
C GLN A 29 -12.51 -1.54 -4.69
N PHE A 30 -11.32 -1.20 -5.21
CA PHE A 30 -10.15 -0.83 -4.42
C PHE A 30 -10.15 0.66 -4.02
N VAL A 31 -11.08 1.49 -4.53
CA VAL A 31 -11.12 2.93 -4.25
C VAL A 31 -11.18 3.24 -2.75
N PRO A 32 -12.06 2.60 -1.94
CA PRO A 32 -12.11 2.89 -0.51
C PRO A 32 -10.77 2.61 0.20
N ALA A 33 -10.15 1.47 -0.10
CA ALA A 33 -8.89 1.06 0.51
C ALA A 33 -7.73 1.98 0.08
N THR A 34 -7.60 2.27 -1.21
CA THR A 34 -6.52 3.15 -1.72
C THR A 34 -6.70 4.63 -1.33
N SER A 35 -7.92 5.11 -1.21
CA SER A 35 -8.20 6.46 -0.66
C SER A 35 -7.75 6.56 0.79
N THR A 36 -8.00 5.51 1.57
CA THR A 36 -7.54 5.42 2.97
C THR A 36 -6.02 5.43 3.03
N LEU A 37 -5.35 4.62 2.20
CA LEU A 37 -3.89 4.64 2.10
C LEU A 37 -3.33 6.01 1.75
N SER A 38 -3.88 6.71 0.74
CA SER A 38 -3.44 8.07 0.38
C SER A 38 -3.69 9.08 1.51
N SER A 39 -4.75 8.92 2.30
CA SER A 39 -4.96 9.73 3.50
C SER A 39 -3.87 9.47 4.55
N LEU A 40 -3.60 8.20 4.86
CA LEU A 40 -2.54 7.82 5.81
C LEU A 40 -1.18 8.37 5.35
N ALA A 41 -0.86 8.24 4.06
CA ALA A 41 0.34 8.79 3.45
C ALA A 41 0.50 10.30 3.73
N ARG A 42 -0.57 11.07 3.62
CA ARG A 42 -0.57 12.51 3.95
C ARG A 42 -0.38 12.75 5.44
N ASP A 43 -1.08 12.00 6.28
CA ASP A 43 -0.99 12.10 7.73
C ASP A 43 0.45 11.85 8.21
N VAL A 44 1.11 10.79 7.71
CA VAL A 44 2.49 10.51 8.12
C VAL A 44 3.48 11.56 7.62
N ARG A 45 3.29 12.08 6.38
CA ARG A 45 4.10 13.19 5.87
C ARG A 45 3.96 14.46 6.72
N CYS A 46 2.83 14.65 7.38
CA CYS A 46 2.57 15.74 8.31
C CYS A 46 3.02 15.43 9.76
N GLY A 47 3.60 14.25 10.02
CA GLY A 47 4.02 13.83 11.35
C GLY A 47 2.86 13.44 12.27
N VAL A 48 1.70 13.11 11.70
CA VAL A 48 0.55 12.61 12.46
C VAL A 48 0.76 11.12 12.74
N PRO A 49 0.58 10.65 13.99
CA PRO A 49 0.63 9.22 14.31
C PRO A 49 -0.39 8.44 13.49
N VAL A 50 0.06 7.33 12.92
CA VAL A 50 -0.76 6.44 12.08
C VAL A 50 -1.23 5.26 12.91
N GLU A 51 -2.53 4.95 12.83
CA GLU A 51 -3.10 3.72 13.37
C GLU A 51 -3.48 2.75 12.24
N VAL A 52 -3.96 1.57 12.60
CA VAL A 52 -4.39 0.56 11.63
C VAL A 52 -5.78 0.94 11.08
N VAL A 53 -5.89 1.32 9.79
CA VAL A 53 -7.12 1.93 9.25
C VAL A 53 -7.77 1.13 8.11
N VAL A 54 -7.08 0.23 7.41
CA VAL A 54 -7.69 -0.50 6.27
C VAL A 54 -8.35 -1.81 6.73
N PRO A 55 -9.68 -1.97 6.56
CA PRO A 55 -10.34 -3.26 6.77
C PRO A 55 -9.87 -4.27 5.74
N ASN A 56 -9.68 -5.52 6.16
CA ASN A 56 -9.30 -6.61 5.27
C ASN A 56 -10.54 -7.14 4.55
N ASP A 57 -10.79 -6.66 3.33
CA ASP A 57 -11.87 -7.18 2.49
C ASP A 57 -11.34 -8.25 1.52
N ARG A 58 -11.61 -9.51 1.85
CA ARG A 58 -11.19 -10.68 1.06
C ARG A 58 -12.08 -10.94 -0.16
N SER A 59 -13.15 -10.17 -0.34
CA SER A 59 -14.06 -10.33 -1.49
C SER A 59 -13.58 -9.60 -2.74
N ILE A 60 -12.62 -8.68 -2.57
CA ILE A 60 -12.01 -7.88 -3.64
C ILE A 60 -11.13 -8.79 -4.52
N ARG A 61 -11.36 -8.73 -5.85
CA ARG A 61 -10.67 -9.53 -6.88
C ARG A 61 -10.02 -8.68 -7.98
N ILE A 62 -8.81 -8.99 -8.43
CA ILE A 62 -8.17 -8.30 -9.56
C ILE A 62 -8.70 -8.88 -10.88
N PRO A 63 -9.35 -8.09 -11.76
CA PRO A 63 -10.05 -8.64 -12.91
C PRO A 63 -9.15 -9.26 -13.99
N THR A 64 -7.92 -8.78 -14.13
CA THR A 64 -6.98 -9.26 -15.16
C THR A 64 -5.55 -9.34 -14.62
N ARG A 65 -4.76 -10.25 -15.21
CA ARG A 65 -3.36 -10.44 -14.86
C ARG A 65 -2.54 -9.16 -15.12
N GLU A 66 -2.78 -8.49 -16.24
CA GLU A 66 -2.10 -7.24 -16.59
C GLU A 66 -2.30 -6.16 -15.52
N LEU A 67 -3.51 -6.05 -14.95
CA LEU A 67 -3.76 -5.13 -13.84
C LEU A 67 -3.01 -5.57 -12.57
N ALA A 68 -2.93 -6.87 -12.29
CA ALA A 68 -2.17 -7.39 -11.16
C ALA A 68 -0.67 -7.08 -11.29
N GLU A 69 -0.09 -7.25 -12.49
CA GLU A 69 1.31 -6.92 -12.79
C GLU A 69 1.58 -5.42 -12.62
N ARG A 70 0.67 -4.55 -13.09
CA ARG A 70 0.77 -3.09 -12.91
C ARG A 70 0.72 -2.69 -11.44
N ILE A 71 -0.19 -3.29 -10.67
CA ILE A 71 -0.29 -3.06 -9.23
C ILE A 71 1.01 -3.55 -8.54
N LEU A 72 1.48 -4.75 -8.88
CA LEU A 72 2.69 -5.33 -8.30
C LEU A 72 3.91 -4.45 -8.57
N ALA A 73 4.08 -3.94 -9.79
CA ALA A 73 5.16 -3.01 -10.13
C ALA A 73 5.16 -1.70 -9.30
N ILE A 74 4.00 -1.28 -8.78
CA ILE A 74 3.90 -0.17 -7.84
C ILE A 74 4.29 -0.63 -6.44
N VAL A 75 3.72 -1.75 -5.98
CA VAL A 75 3.95 -2.29 -4.63
C VAL A 75 5.41 -2.71 -4.41
N ASP A 76 6.10 -3.25 -5.42
CA ASP A 76 7.50 -3.69 -5.34
C ASP A 76 8.49 -2.53 -5.11
N ARG A 77 8.06 -1.29 -5.31
CA ARG A 77 8.85 -0.09 -4.97
C ARG A 77 8.70 0.31 -3.50
N ALA A 78 7.85 -0.37 -2.73
CA ALA A 78 7.73 -0.14 -1.30
C ALA A 78 9.08 -0.42 -0.60
N PRO A 79 9.64 0.54 0.15
CA PRO A 79 10.90 0.33 0.84
C PRO A 79 10.72 -0.72 1.95
N GLY A 80 11.64 -1.67 2.05
CA GLY A 80 11.60 -2.70 3.08
C GLY A 80 11.68 -2.14 4.52
N PRO A 81 11.23 -2.93 5.51
CA PRO A 81 11.15 -2.50 6.92
C PRO A 81 12.49 -2.50 7.67
N LEU A 82 13.61 -2.87 7.01
CA LEU A 82 14.89 -3.10 7.70
C LEU A 82 15.81 -1.87 7.59
N GLY A 83 16.00 -1.18 8.72
CA GLY A 83 17.06 -0.19 8.94
C GLY A 83 17.39 -0.03 10.43
N HIS A 84 18.49 0.67 10.75
CA HIS A 84 18.81 1.07 12.12
C HIS A 84 17.94 2.28 12.51
N GLU A 85 16.66 2.03 12.80
CA GLU A 85 15.65 3.05 13.10
C GLU A 85 15.29 3.12 14.58
N ASP A 86 14.72 4.26 14.99
CA ASP A 86 13.99 4.37 16.25
C ASP A 86 12.67 3.57 16.21
N GLU A 87 12.15 3.23 17.38
CA GLU A 87 10.97 2.38 17.55
C GLU A 87 9.70 2.96 16.90
N GLU A 88 9.57 4.29 16.86
CA GLU A 88 8.40 4.97 16.31
C GLU A 88 8.36 4.84 14.78
N SER A 89 9.50 5.05 14.12
CA SER A 89 9.65 4.86 12.68
C SER A 89 9.38 3.41 12.26
N ILE A 90 9.89 2.44 13.02
CA ILE A 90 9.62 1.00 12.78
C ILE A 90 8.12 0.70 12.89
N LYS A 91 7.46 1.22 13.94
CA LYS A 91 6.03 1.02 14.15
C LYS A 91 5.20 1.63 13.02
N ALA A 92 5.52 2.85 12.60
CA ALA A 92 4.86 3.50 11.47
C ALA A 92 5.02 2.68 10.18
N MET A 93 6.24 2.23 9.88
CA MET A 93 6.53 1.38 8.72
C MET A 93 5.75 0.06 8.77
N ALA A 94 5.69 -0.61 9.91
CA ALA A 94 4.93 -1.86 10.07
C ALA A 94 3.43 -1.66 9.84
N ILE A 95 2.86 -0.56 10.34
CA ILE A 95 1.45 -0.21 10.14
C ILE A 95 1.18 0.07 8.65
N LEU A 96 2.00 0.88 8.00
CA LEU A 96 1.84 1.21 6.59
C LEU A 96 1.93 -0.05 5.70
N HIS A 97 2.94 -0.90 5.90
CA HIS A 97 3.06 -2.17 5.18
C HIS A 97 1.87 -3.10 5.42
N SER A 98 1.37 -3.17 6.65
CA SER A 98 0.19 -3.97 6.98
C SER A 98 -1.06 -3.48 6.24
N ASN A 99 -1.23 -2.16 6.12
CA ASN A 99 -2.35 -1.57 5.37
C ASN A 99 -2.20 -1.82 3.86
N LEU A 100 -0.98 -1.71 3.30
CA LEU A 100 -0.71 -2.03 1.90
C LEU A 100 -1.07 -3.50 1.58
N ALA A 101 -0.64 -4.41 2.47
CA ALA A 101 -0.91 -5.83 2.31
C ALA A 101 -2.40 -6.15 2.29
N ARG A 102 -3.16 -5.52 3.20
CA ARG A 102 -4.62 -5.66 3.29
C ARG A 102 -5.36 -5.04 2.12
N ALA A 103 -4.89 -3.91 1.62
CA ALA A 103 -5.55 -3.19 0.54
C ALA A 103 -5.45 -3.92 -0.80
N VAL A 104 -4.29 -4.52 -1.11
CA VAL A 104 -4.04 -5.00 -2.47
C VAL A 104 -3.24 -6.31 -2.57
N VAL A 105 -2.23 -6.52 -1.71
CA VAL A 105 -1.33 -7.68 -1.86
C VAL A 105 -2.06 -9.00 -1.66
N PHE A 106 -3.03 -9.07 -0.73
CA PHE A 106 -3.84 -10.27 -0.58
C PHE A 106 -4.68 -10.59 -1.82
N ALA A 107 -5.15 -9.59 -2.56
CA ALA A 107 -5.86 -9.81 -3.80
C ALA A 107 -4.92 -10.37 -4.88
N ILE A 108 -3.68 -9.86 -4.98
CA ILE A 108 -2.65 -10.41 -5.88
C ILE A 108 -2.35 -11.87 -5.55
N ILE A 109 -2.11 -12.19 -4.27
CA ILE A 109 -1.84 -13.57 -3.82
C ILE A 109 -3.03 -14.49 -4.11
N ALA A 110 -4.26 -14.01 -3.93
CA ALA A 110 -5.45 -14.82 -4.16
C ALA A 110 -5.73 -15.10 -5.64
N ASP A 111 -5.54 -14.10 -6.51
CA ASP A 111 -5.90 -14.19 -7.92
C ASP A 111 -4.77 -14.66 -8.83
N TYR A 112 -3.54 -14.24 -8.52
CA TYR A 112 -2.35 -14.47 -9.34
C TYR A 112 -1.14 -14.82 -8.45
N PRO A 113 -1.21 -15.92 -7.68
CA PRO A 113 -0.18 -16.29 -6.70
C PRO A 113 1.20 -16.52 -7.30
N ASP A 114 1.28 -16.85 -8.59
CA ASP A 114 2.52 -17.05 -9.31
C ASP A 114 3.32 -15.76 -9.47
N LEU A 115 2.67 -14.59 -9.48
CA LEU A 115 3.35 -13.29 -9.54
C LEU A 115 4.21 -13.01 -8.30
N MET A 116 3.94 -13.67 -7.17
CA MET A 116 4.65 -13.47 -5.89
C MET A 116 5.81 -14.46 -5.67
N ARG A 117 6.12 -15.32 -6.65
CA ARG A 117 7.12 -16.41 -6.52
C ARG A 117 8.51 -16.05 -7.06
N HIS A 118 8.79 -14.77 -7.31
CA HIS A 118 10.03 -14.29 -7.90
C HIS A 118 10.93 -13.58 -6.90
#